data_AF-A0A957GGK6-F1
#
_entry.id   AF-A0A957GGK6-F1
#
_cell.length_a   1.000
_cell.length_b   1.000
_cell.length_c   1.000
_cell.angle_alpha   90.00
_cell.angle_beta   90.00
_cell.angle_gamma   90.00
#
_symmetry.space_group_name_H-M   'P 1'
#
loop_
_entity.id
_entity.type
_entity.pdbx_description
1 polymer ?
#
loop_
_entity_poly.entity_id
_entity_poly.type
_entity_poly.pdbx_seq_one_letter_code
_entity_poly.pdbx_strand_id
1 'polypeptide(L)' 'NGAELRVTIARWFTPNNHSIDGAGITPDIVVETPADLGGDADTQLQRAIEYILTDTGQ' A
#
# COMPACT_ATOMS: atom_id res chain seq x y z
N ASN A 1 -20.63 -3.30 34.99
CA ASN A 1 -19.92 -4.45 34.40
C ASN A 1 -20.29 -4.55 32.92
N GLY A 2 -19.52 -3.92 32.04
CA GLY A 2 -19.71 -4.00 30.60
C GLY A 2 -18.36 -4.29 29.94
N ALA A 3 -18.28 -5.40 29.22
CA ALA A 3 -17.11 -5.77 28.44
C ALA A 3 -17.52 -5.91 26.97
N GLU A 4 -16.61 -5.54 26.08
CA GLU A 4 -16.77 -5.61 24.62
C GLU A 4 -15.74 -6.59 24.05
N LEU A 5 -16.17 -7.39 23.07
CA LEU A 5 -15.31 -8.27 22.30
C LEU A 5 -15.39 -7.88 20.83
N ARG A 6 -14.24 -7.64 20.21
CA ARG A 6 -14.09 -7.47 18.77
C ARG A 6 -13.50 -8.72 18.16
N VAL A 7 -14.18 -9.27 17.16
CA VAL A 7 -13.74 -10.43 16.39
C VAL A 7 -13.92 -10.17 14.89
N THR A 8 -12.95 -10.62 14.11
CA THR A 8 -12.98 -10.55 12.65
C THR A 8 -13.84 -11.68 12.10
N ILE A 9 -14.93 -11.36 11.39
CA ILE A 9 -15.87 -12.36 10.83
C ILE A 9 -15.64 -12.64 9.33
N ALA A 10 -14.77 -11.88 8.68
CA ALA A 10 -14.49 -11.99 7.25
C ALA A 10 -13.06 -11.55 6.95
N ARG A 11 -12.50 -12.04 5.84
CA ARG A 11 -11.14 -11.72 5.37
C ARG A 11 -11.20 -11.10 3.98
N TRP A 12 -10.21 -10.27 3.68
CA TRP A 12 -10.04 -9.64 2.38
C TRP A 12 -9.07 -10.44 1.52
N PHE A 13 -9.44 -10.67 0.26
CA PHE A 13 -8.65 -11.44 -0.70
C PHE A 13 -8.40 -10.62 -1.98
N THR A 14 -7.25 -10.86 -2.60
CA THR A 14 -6.97 -10.38 -3.96
C THR A 14 -7.77 -11.20 -4.98
N PRO A 15 -7.93 -10.72 -6.23
CA PRO A 15 -8.55 -11.50 -7.30
C PRO A 15 -7.88 -12.85 -7.56
N ASN A 16 -6.58 -12.97 -7.23
CA ASN A 16 -5.82 -14.20 -7.34
C ASN A 16 -5.99 -15.12 -6.10
N ASN A 17 -7.01 -14.88 -5.28
CA ASN A 17 -7.34 -15.66 -4.09
C ASN A 17 -6.22 -15.68 -3.02
N HIS A 18 -5.42 -14.60 -2.93
CA HIS A 18 -4.46 -14.43 -1.83
C HIS A 18 -5.08 -13.63 -0.69
N SER A 19 -4.97 -14.11 0.54
CA SER A 19 -5.39 -13.38 1.75
C SER A 19 -4.48 -12.17 1.96
N ILE A 20 -5.07 -11.00 2.17
CA ILE A 20 -4.31 -9.77 2.53
C ILE A 20 -3.91 -9.82 4.01
N ASP A 21 -4.70 -10.49 4.85
CA ASP A 21 -4.40 -10.68 6.27
C ASP A 21 -3.07 -11.44 6.46
N GLY A 22 -2.16 -10.88 7.26
CA GLY A 22 -0.84 -11.43 7.56
C GLY A 22 0.23 -11.24 6.47
N ALA A 23 -0.14 -11.24 5.19
CA ALA A 23 0.80 -11.12 4.07
C ALA A 23 0.93 -9.68 3.53
N GLY A 24 -0.14 -8.88 3.60
CA GLY A 24 -0.19 -7.55 2.99
C GLY A 24 -0.25 -7.58 1.46
N ILE A 25 0.10 -6.45 0.83
CA ILE A 25 0.25 -6.31 -0.62
C ILE A 25 1.66 -5.75 -0.86
N THR A 26 2.46 -6.47 -1.63
CA THR A 26 3.80 -6.01 -2.02
C THR A 26 3.68 -4.99 -3.14
N PRO A 27 4.31 -3.80 -3.03
CA PRO A 27 4.38 -2.85 -4.14
C PRO A 27 5.17 -3.42 -5.32
N ASP A 28 4.74 -3.12 -6.54
CA ASP A 28 5.51 -3.47 -7.75
C ASP A 28 6.84 -2.70 -7.82
N ILE A 29 6.84 -1.48 -7.29
CA ILE A 29 8.01 -0.60 -7.20
C ILE A 29 8.18 -0.22 -5.72
N VAL A 30 9.22 -0.74 -5.08
CA VAL A 30 9.55 -0.40 -3.69
C VAL A 30 10.34 0.91 -3.66
N VAL A 31 9.89 1.85 -2.82
CA VAL A 31 10.52 3.15 -2.60
C VAL A 31 10.60 3.38 -1.10
N GLU A 32 11.76 3.81 -0.62
CA GLU A 32 11.96 4.17 0.78
C GLU A 32 11.00 5.30 1.19
N THR A 33 10.36 5.12 2.34
CA THR A 33 9.47 6.12 2.92
C THR A 33 10.29 7.37 3.29
N PRO A 34 9.83 8.58 2.90
CA PRO A 34 10.55 9.80 3.24
C PRO A 34 10.51 10.05 4.75
N ALA A 35 11.55 10.72 5.27
CA ALA A 35 11.62 11.06 6.68
C ALA A 35 10.54 12.07 7.11
N ASP A 36 10.11 12.93 6.18
CA ASP A 36 9.01 13.87 6.35
C ASP A 36 7.83 13.46 5.47
N LEU A 37 6.78 12.93 6.12
CA LEU A 37 5.59 12.46 5.42
C LEU A 37 4.74 13.65 4.94
N GLY A 38 4.61 13.80 3.62
CA GLY A 38 3.83 14.88 3.00
C GLY A 38 4.57 16.21 2.86
N GLY A 39 5.88 16.24 3.13
CA GLY A 39 6.75 17.37 2.82
C GLY A 39 7.10 17.44 1.33
N ASP A 40 7.84 18.48 0.94
CA ASP A 40 8.22 18.72 -0.46
C ASP A 40 9.12 17.62 -1.07
N ALA A 41 9.68 16.74 -0.22
CA ALA A 41 10.54 15.62 -0.57
C ALA A 41 9.81 14.27 -0.52
N ASP A 42 8.57 14.20 -1.01
CA ASP A 42 7.84 12.93 -1.13
C ASP A 42 8.45 12.05 -2.25
N THR A 43 9.33 11.14 -1.84
CA THR A 43 10.02 10.19 -2.73
C THR A 43 9.04 9.24 -3.44
N GLN A 44 7.92 8.88 -2.80
CA GLN A 44 6.93 7.96 -3.36
C GLN A 44 6.13 8.65 -4.46
N LEU A 45 5.69 9.90 -4.23
CA LEU A 45 5.00 10.71 -5.24
C LEU A 45 5.90 10.98 -6.46
N GLN A 46 7.16 11.38 -6.23
CA GLN A 46 8.10 11.65 -7.32
C GLN A 46 8.32 10.41 -8.19
N ARG A 47 8.51 9.23 -7.58
CA ARG A 47 8.68 7.97 -8.31
C ARG A 47 7.42 7.57 -9.10
N ALA A 48 6.23 7.86 -8.59
CA ALA A 48 4.97 7.60 -9.29
C ALA A 48 4.82 8.51 -10.53
N ILE A 49 5.16 9.79 -10.42
CA ILE A 49 5.16 10.73 -11.56
C ILE A 49 6.15 10.26 -12.63
N GLU A 50 7.38 9.93 -12.23
CA GLU A 50 8.40 9.40 -13.15
C GLU A 50 7.90 8.13 -13.85
N TYR A 51 7.30 7.19 -13.12
CA TYR A 51 6.75 5.96 -13.69
C TYR A 51 5.70 6.24 -14.76
N ILE A 52 4.72 7.08 -14.46
CA ILE A 52 3.61 7.38 -15.39
C ILE A 52 4.14 8.07 -16.65
N LEU A 53 5.08 9.02 -16.51
CA LEU A 53 5.61 9.75 -17.66
C LEU A 53 6.53 8.93 -18.56
N THR A 54 7.14 7.86 -18.04
CA THR A 54 8.09 7.00 -18.78
C THR A 54 7.44 5.74 -19.35
N ASP A 55 6.51 5.13 -18.62
CA ASP A 55 5.93 3.82 -18.96
C ASP A 55 4.68 3.93 -19.85
N THR A 56 3.95 5.05 -19.81
CA THR A 56 2.74 5.26 -20.65
C THR A 56 3.08 5.56 -22.13
N GLY A 57 4.36 5.51 -22.51
CA GLY A 57 4.88 5.79 -23.86
C GLY A 57 5.28 4.56 -24.68
N GLN A 58 4.88 3.35 -24.27
CA GLN A 58 5.03 2.10 -25.04
C GLN A 58 3.68 1.55 -25.48
#